data_AF-A0A940WI66-F1
#
_entry.id   AF-A0A940WI66-F1
#
_cell.length_a   1.000
_cell.length_b   1.000
_cell.length_c   1.000
_cell.angle_alpha   90.00
_cell.angle_beta   90.00
_cell.angle_gamma   90.00
#
_symmetry.space_group_name_H-M   'P 1'
#
loop_
_entity.id
_entity.type
_entity.pdbx_description
1 polymer ?
#
loop_
_entity_poly.entity_id
_entity_poly.type
_entity_poly.pdbx_seq_one_letter_code
_entity_poly.pdbx_strand_id
1 'polypeptide(L)'
;MARRLVEAADGDIRARLPSRETMIRRIKAYEAGHNQPGDPYRVLYARALGLSEANLFGEPVPTGDLSSVESEAIDFMAWLEQTNVGDSTIGMLAEETERLQETHAHVAPRRVLADVMRLERQTRLLVRGGRQRLRQTRELFRIEAELLGHACILLGDLHRNTAAISHGTAAVVCAEEAGVGPAAALSAQAKTERWRGRLAVSANLARQGYECSPPTQLRVLLASQEANAAGLLGDRRRAQEALTRAEEAAQGRLSQDSGISPWSCPRPRQALYALSVALRAGNPEQALQAARMAESAWASGDPRVPATWAQIRFGAANAYAMMGDLHGAAEQIAPVMSMPPELRMSTVTNYLVELDARLDDQRFQGSDVAATLRDQIRDFTSVALSAVGSGENA
;
A
#
# COMPACT_ATOMS: atom_id res chain seq x y z
N MET A 1 -28.10 68.32 -37.31
CA MET A 1 -28.95 67.34 -36.62
C MET A 1 -30.27 67.91 -36.08
N ALA A 2 -30.28 68.97 -35.25
CA ALA A 2 -31.51 69.51 -34.62
C ALA A 2 -32.69 69.75 -35.57
N ARG A 3 -32.44 70.35 -36.74
CA ARG A 3 -33.46 70.56 -37.78
C ARG A 3 -34.08 69.25 -38.28
N ARG A 4 -33.27 68.22 -38.50
CA ARG A 4 -33.73 66.89 -38.95
C ARG A 4 -34.59 66.18 -37.90
N LEU A 5 -34.27 66.34 -36.62
CA LEU A 5 -35.10 65.78 -35.54
C LEU A 5 -36.46 66.46 -35.42
N VAL A 6 -36.55 67.77 -35.67
CA VAL A 6 -37.84 68.49 -35.72
C VAL A 6 -38.66 68.06 -36.94
N GLU A 7 -38.01 67.90 -38.10
CA GLU A 7 -38.64 67.41 -39.34
C GLU A 7 -39.14 65.96 -39.19
N ALA A 8 -38.42 65.11 -38.46
CA ALA A 8 -38.78 63.71 -38.17
C ALA A 8 -39.82 63.52 -37.05
N ALA A 9 -40.20 64.60 -36.35
CA ALA A 9 -41.20 64.56 -35.28
C ALA A 9 -42.63 64.71 -35.84
N ASP A 10 -43.54 63.84 -35.41
CA ASP A 10 -44.96 63.94 -35.71
C ASP A 10 -45.61 65.10 -34.92
N GLY A 11 -46.83 65.50 -35.28
CA GLY A 11 -47.51 66.70 -34.75
C GLY A 11 -47.52 66.78 -33.22
N ASP A 12 -47.80 65.67 -32.54
CA ASP A 12 -47.86 65.59 -31.08
C ASP A 12 -46.49 65.71 -30.41
N ILE A 13 -45.46 65.10 -31.00
CA ILE A 13 -44.07 65.16 -30.48
C ILE A 13 -43.52 66.56 -30.72
N ARG A 14 -43.75 67.13 -31.91
CA ARG A 14 -43.25 68.45 -32.30
C ARG A 14 -43.78 69.57 -31.38
N ALA A 15 -45.02 69.47 -30.91
CA ALA A 15 -45.61 70.41 -29.96
C ALA A 15 -44.96 70.36 -28.56
N ARG A 16 -44.31 69.25 -28.19
CA ARG A 16 -43.67 69.02 -26.89
C ARG A 16 -42.15 69.17 -26.93
N LEU A 17 -41.56 69.43 -28.10
CA LEU A 17 -40.12 69.62 -28.22
C LEU A 17 -39.69 70.94 -27.55
N PRO A 18 -38.56 70.94 -26.82
CA PRO A 18 -38.05 72.15 -26.19
C PRO A 18 -37.50 73.13 -27.25
N SER A 19 -37.14 74.35 -26.81
CA SER A 19 -36.57 75.36 -27.70
C SER A 19 -35.39 74.84 -28.52
N ARG A 20 -35.22 75.38 -29.73
CA ARG A 20 -34.17 74.96 -30.68
C ARG A 20 -32.77 74.98 -30.05
N GLU A 21 -32.49 75.97 -29.20
CA GLU A 21 -31.22 76.09 -28.47
C GLU A 21 -31.02 74.96 -27.46
N THR A 22 -32.08 74.58 -26.72
CA THR A 22 -32.07 73.45 -25.79
C THR A 22 -31.84 72.13 -26.53
N MET A 23 -32.48 71.94 -27.69
CA MET A 23 -32.27 70.76 -28.52
C MET A 23 -30.82 70.67 -29.01
N ILE A 24 -30.24 71.77 -29.51
CA ILE A 24 -28.84 71.79 -29.97
C ILE A 24 -27.89 71.42 -28.82
N ARG A 25 -28.11 71.95 -27.62
CA ARG A 25 -27.30 71.60 -26.45
C ARG A 25 -27.40 70.11 -26.10
N ARG A 26 -28.60 69.54 -26.07
CA ARG A 26 -28.82 68.11 -25.78
C ARG A 26 -28.17 67.21 -26.82
N ILE A 27 -28.33 67.54 -28.10
CA ILE A 27 -27.71 66.83 -29.23
C ILE A 27 -26.19 66.81 -29.09
N LYS A 28 -25.57 67.96 -28.80
CA LYS A 28 -24.11 68.01 -28.57
C LYS A 28 -23.68 67.15 -27.40
N ALA A 29 -24.45 67.11 -26.31
CA ALA A 29 -24.17 66.24 -25.17
C ALA A 29 -24.30 64.74 -25.52
N TYR A 30 -25.24 64.38 -26.39
CA TYR A 30 -25.40 63.00 -26.87
C TYR A 30 -24.28 62.59 -27.83
N GLU A 31 -23.94 63.44 -28.80
CA GLU A 31 -22.86 63.19 -29.77
C GLU A 31 -21.48 63.15 -29.10
N ALA A 32 -21.30 63.87 -27.98
CA ALA A 32 -20.09 63.80 -27.15
C ALA A 32 -20.08 62.62 -26.16
N GLY A 33 -21.15 61.80 -26.12
CA GLY A 33 -21.25 60.64 -25.23
C GLY A 33 -21.46 60.96 -23.75
N HIS A 34 -21.75 62.22 -23.40
CA HIS A 34 -21.95 62.62 -22.01
C HIS A 34 -23.26 62.10 -21.40
N ASN A 35 -24.29 61.87 -22.23
CA ASN A 35 -25.57 61.28 -21.86
C ASN A 35 -26.12 60.47 -23.04
N GLN A 36 -26.94 59.45 -22.78
CA GLN A 36 -27.65 58.76 -23.85
C GLN A 36 -29.01 59.42 -24.16
N PRO A 37 -29.45 59.47 -25.43
CA PRO A 37 -30.79 59.93 -25.76
C PRO A 37 -31.84 59.02 -25.11
N GLY A 38 -32.84 59.63 -24.45
CA GLY A 38 -34.08 58.98 -24.04
C GLY A 38 -35.23 59.30 -25.01
N ASP A 39 -36.45 58.86 -24.71
CA ASP A 39 -37.65 59.22 -25.46
C ASP A 39 -37.96 60.74 -25.29
N PRO A 40 -38.34 61.50 -26.35
CA PRO A 40 -38.58 61.08 -27.73
C PRO A 40 -37.34 61.05 -28.64
N TYR A 41 -36.15 61.39 -28.14
CA TYR A 41 -34.96 61.58 -28.98
C TYR A 41 -34.47 60.29 -29.64
N ARG A 42 -34.54 59.11 -28.99
CA ARG A 42 -34.14 57.83 -29.63
C ARG A 42 -34.94 57.56 -30.90
N VAL A 43 -36.26 57.67 -30.79
CA VAL A 43 -37.21 57.53 -31.91
C VAL A 43 -36.91 58.55 -33.01
N LEU A 44 -36.65 59.81 -32.64
CA LEU A 44 -36.37 60.87 -33.61
C LEU A 44 -35.03 60.67 -34.33
N TYR A 45 -33.99 60.19 -33.64
CA TYR A 45 -32.72 59.87 -34.27
C TYR A 45 -32.84 58.67 -35.21
N ALA A 46 -33.56 57.63 -34.80
CA ALA A 46 -33.88 56.47 -35.64
C ALA A 46 -34.60 56.88 -36.93
N ARG A 47 -35.66 57.69 -36.81
CA ARG A 47 -36.42 58.21 -37.97
C ARG A 47 -35.59 59.15 -38.84
N ALA A 48 -34.84 60.08 -38.25
CA ALA A 48 -34.05 61.06 -38.99
C ALA A 48 -32.87 60.44 -39.76
N LEU A 49 -32.40 59.27 -39.33
CA LEU A 49 -31.28 58.55 -39.95
C LEU A 49 -31.71 57.31 -40.75
N GLY A 50 -32.98 56.92 -40.69
CA GLY A 50 -33.50 55.74 -41.38
C GLY A 50 -32.98 54.41 -40.82
N LEU A 51 -32.60 54.38 -39.54
CA LEU A 51 -32.05 53.20 -38.85
C LEU A 51 -32.97 52.79 -37.69
N SER A 52 -32.94 51.52 -37.30
CA SER A 52 -33.67 51.06 -36.11
C SER A 52 -32.99 51.56 -34.83
N GLU A 53 -33.75 51.70 -33.74
CA GLU A 53 -33.19 52.09 -32.44
C GLU A 53 -32.15 51.10 -31.91
N ALA A 54 -32.32 49.81 -32.23
CA ALA A 54 -31.35 48.77 -31.86
C ALA A 54 -30.00 48.96 -32.56
N ASN A 55 -29.99 49.41 -33.82
CA ASN A 55 -28.75 49.66 -34.56
C ASN A 55 -28.02 50.93 -34.09
N LEU A 56 -28.76 51.94 -33.64
CA LEU A 56 -28.19 53.22 -33.19
C LEU A 56 -27.77 53.22 -31.72
N PHE A 57 -28.49 52.48 -30.88
CA PHE A 57 -28.41 52.59 -29.43
C PHE A 57 -28.43 51.25 -28.69
N GLY A 58 -28.33 50.12 -29.41
CA GLY A 58 -28.12 48.81 -28.79
C GLY A 58 -26.69 48.65 -28.29
N GLU A 59 -26.49 47.84 -27.25
CA GLU A 59 -25.14 47.49 -26.81
C GLU A 59 -24.45 46.58 -27.85
N PRO A 60 -23.15 46.78 -28.15
CA PRO A 60 -22.42 45.86 -29.01
C PRO A 60 -22.40 44.47 -28.36
N VAL A 61 -22.85 43.46 -29.09
CA VAL A 61 -22.73 42.06 -28.67
C VAL A 61 -21.24 41.75 -28.56
N PRO A 62 -20.71 41.32 -27.40
CA PRO A 62 -19.32 40.92 -27.31
C PRO A 62 -19.12 39.71 -28.21
N THR A 63 -18.39 39.90 -29.31
CA THR A 63 -17.89 38.79 -30.12
C THR A 63 -16.80 38.11 -29.29
N GLY A 64 -17.17 37.06 -28.55
CA GLY A 64 -16.23 36.21 -27.85
C GLY A 64 -15.22 35.64 -28.85
N ASP A 65 -13.96 35.99 -28.67
CA ASP A 65 -12.87 35.54 -29.52
C ASP A 65 -12.60 34.06 -29.23
N LEU A 66 -13.08 33.16 -30.09
CA LEU A 66 -12.91 31.71 -29.96
C LEU A 66 -11.43 31.29 -29.88
N SER A 67 -10.51 32.12 -30.41
CA SER A 67 -9.07 31.86 -30.33
C SER A 67 -8.52 31.96 -28.89
N SER A 68 -9.16 32.76 -28.02
CA SER A 68 -8.79 32.87 -26.60
C SER A 68 -9.17 31.62 -25.80
N VAL A 69 -10.30 30.99 -26.13
CA VAL A 69 -10.80 29.77 -25.48
C VAL A 69 -9.95 28.56 -25.87
N GLU A 70 -9.52 28.47 -27.13
CA GLU A 70 -8.59 27.43 -27.58
C GLU A 70 -7.22 27.56 -26.89
N SER A 71 -6.73 28.79 -26.70
CA SER A 71 -5.47 29.06 -25.98
C SER A 71 -5.57 28.66 -24.50
N GLU A 72 -6.68 28.94 -23.82
CA GLU A 72 -6.90 28.53 -22.42
C GLU A 72 -6.90 27.01 -22.26
N ALA A 73 -7.52 26.27 -23.20
CA ALA A 73 -7.53 24.82 -23.17
C ALA A 73 -6.12 24.23 -23.39
N ILE A 74 -5.33 24.83 -24.30
CA ILE A 74 -3.94 24.41 -24.56
C ILE A 74 -3.05 24.69 -23.35
N ASP A 75 -3.15 25.87 -22.74
CA ASP A 75 -2.38 26.23 -21.54
C ASP A 75 -2.73 25.32 -20.36
N PHE A 76 -4.02 24.99 -20.20
CA PHE A 76 -4.47 24.03 -19.19
C PHE A 76 -3.92 22.63 -19.44
N MET A 77 -3.92 22.15 -20.70
CA MET A 77 -3.29 20.86 -21.05
C MET A 77 -1.79 20.89 -20.77
N ALA A 78 -1.08 21.95 -21.16
CA ALA A 78 0.35 22.09 -20.89
C ALA A 78 0.65 22.08 -19.38
N TRP A 79 -0.18 22.74 -18.57
CA TRP A 79 -0.06 22.70 -17.11
C TRP A 79 -0.34 21.30 -16.54
N LEU A 80 -1.39 20.60 -17.01
CA LEU A 80 -1.68 19.22 -16.63
C LEU A 80 -0.55 18.25 -17.02
N GLU A 81 0.18 18.57 -18.08
CA GLU A 81 1.26 17.74 -18.56
C GLU A 81 2.58 17.92 -17.81
N GLN A 82 2.76 19.06 -17.12
CA GLN A 82 3.93 19.30 -16.29
C GLN A 82 4.06 18.24 -15.20
N THR A 83 5.20 17.57 -15.17
CA THR A 83 5.51 16.58 -14.14
C THR A 83 6.98 16.60 -13.74
N ASN A 84 7.24 16.29 -12.47
CA ASN A 84 8.60 16.08 -11.97
C ASN A 84 9.09 14.64 -12.18
N VAL A 85 8.25 13.75 -12.70
CA VAL A 85 8.56 12.33 -12.88
C VAL A 85 7.91 11.77 -14.15
N GLY A 86 8.66 10.98 -14.92
CA GLY A 86 8.12 10.24 -16.07
C GLY A 86 7.49 8.92 -15.66
N ASP A 87 6.51 8.44 -16.44
CA ASP A 87 5.85 7.15 -16.19
C ASP A 87 6.84 5.97 -16.26
N SER A 88 7.91 6.08 -17.07
CA SER A 88 8.99 5.09 -17.11
C SER A 88 9.77 5.01 -15.80
N THR A 89 10.05 6.14 -15.15
CA THR A 89 10.71 6.17 -13.84
C THR A 89 9.84 5.52 -12.78
N ILE A 90 8.53 5.77 -12.79
CA ILE A 90 7.58 5.10 -11.88
C ILE A 90 7.59 3.58 -12.11
N GLY A 91 7.57 3.15 -13.38
CA GLY A 91 7.70 1.73 -13.74
C GLY A 91 8.98 1.11 -13.18
N MET A 92 10.13 1.76 -13.36
CA MET A 92 11.41 1.29 -12.80
C MET A 92 11.40 1.20 -11.27
N LEU A 93 10.77 2.14 -10.57
CA LEU A 93 10.64 2.09 -9.11
C LEU A 93 9.76 0.92 -8.66
N ALA A 94 8.69 0.62 -9.40
CA ALA A 94 7.83 -0.53 -9.13
C ALA A 94 8.57 -1.85 -9.36
N GLU A 95 9.26 -2.01 -10.49
CA GLU A 95 10.07 -3.20 -10.81
C GLU A 95 11.17 -3.44 -9.75
N GLU A 96 11.86 -2.38 -9.33
CA GLU A 96 12.89 -2.48 -8.29
C GLU A 96 12.28 -2.85 -6.93
N THR A 97 11.07 -2.37 -6.63
CA THR A 97 10.33 -2.75 -5.41
C THR A 97 10.03 -4.24 -5.40
N GLU A 98 9.52 -4.79 -6.51
CA GLU A 98 9.27 -6.24 -6.66
C GLU A 98 10.57 -7.05 -6.53
N ARG A 99 11.65 -6.61 -7.19
CA ARG A 99 12.97 -7.27 -7.10
C ARG A 99 13.50 -7.32 -5.67
N LEU A 100 13.36 -6.24 -4.89
CA LEU A 100 13.77 -6.20 -3.49
C LEU A 100 12.94 -7.13 -2.62
N GLN A 101 11.63 -7.22 -2.88
CA GLN A 101 10.75 -8.15 -2.19
C GLN A 101 11.17 -9.61 -2.40
N GLU A 102 11.52 -10.02 -3.62
CA GLU A 102 12.01 -11.39 -3.88
C GLU A 102 13.39 -11.65 -3.25
N THR A 103 14.26 -10.65 -3.25
CA THR A 103 15.61 -10.73 -2.66
C THR A 103 15.55 -11.02 -1.15
N HIS A 104 14.49 -10.62 -0.47
CA HIS A 104 14.27 -10.82 0.97
C HIS A 104 14.41 -12.28 1.42
N ALA A 105 13.98 -13.25 0.60
CA ALA A 105 14.03 -14.66 0.97
C ALA A 105 15.45 -15.21 1.17
N HIS A 106 16.45 -14.58 0.55
CA HIS A 106 17.80 -15.14 0.41
C HIS A 106 18.91 -14.25 0.96
N VAL A 107 18.64 -12.97 1.19
CA VAL A 107 19.63 -11.99 1.63
C VAL A 107 19.36 -11.56 3.06
N ALA A 108 20.44 -11.32 3.82
CA ALA A 108 20.38 -10.85 5.20
C ALA A 108 19.44 -9.63 5.36
N PRO A 109 18.48 -9.63 6.31
CA PRO A 109 17.48 -8.57 6.46
C PRO A 109 18.07 -7.16 6.56
N ARG A 110 19.24 -7.00 7.21
CA ARG A 110 19.92 -5.70 7.32
C ARG A 110 20.32 -5.12 5.96
N ARG A 111 20.78 -5.95 5.02
CA ARG A 111 21.19 -5.50 3.68
C ARG A 111 19.96 -5.10 2.86
N VAL A 112 18.94 -5.96 2.85
CA VAL A 112 17.68 -5.67 2.14
C VAL A 112 17.03 -4.40 2.69
N LEU A 113 17.02 -4.20 4.01
CA LEU A 113 16.47 -2.99 4.63
C LEU A 113 17.21 -1.72 4.15
N ALA A 114 18.54 -1.76 4.03
CA ALA A 114 19.30 -0.63 3.55
C ALA A 114 18.91 -0.24 2.12
N ASP A 115 18.70 -1.22 1.24
CA ASP A 115 18.25 -1.00 -0.13
C ASP A 115 16.81 -0.52 -0.21
N VAL A 116 15.88 -1.14 0.54
CA VAL A 116 14.47 -0.70 0.63
C VAL A 116 14.40 0.75 1.11
N MET A 117 15.14 1.11 2.16
CA MET A 117 15.16 2.49 2.67
C MET A 117 15.82 3.48 1.71
N ARG A 118 16.76 3.04 0.87
CA ARG A 118 17.34 3.89 -0.17
C ARG A 118 16.30 4.20 -1.24
N LEU A 119 15.59 3.18 -1.73
CA LEU A 119 14.55 3.34 -2.73
C LEU A 119 13.37 4.16 -2.20
N GLU A 120 12.93 3.88 -0.96
CA GLU A 120 11.88 4.63 -0.27
C GLU A 120 12.22 6.12 -0.16
N ARG A 121 13.46 6.48 0.22
CA ARG A 121 13.86 7.89 0.22
C ARG A 121 13.80 8.53 -1.16
N GLN A 122 14.14 7.80 -2.22
CA GLN A 122 14.06 8.32 -3.59
C GLN A 122 12.61 8.55 -4.01
N THR A 123 11.74 7.57 -3.78
CA THR A 123 10.30 7.66 -4.08
C THR A 123 9.64 8.79 -3.26
N ARG A 124 9.93 8.88 -1.96
CA ARG A 124 9.44 9.95 -1.10
C ARG A 124 9.88 11.35 -1.55
N LEU A 125 11.11 11.50 -2.06
CA LEU A 125 11.57 12.78 -2.62
C LEU A 125 10.75 13.18 -3.85
N LEU A 126 10.38 12.22 -4.70
CA LEU A 126 9.48 12.47 -5.83
C LEU A 126 8.12 12.94 -5.31
N VAL A 127 7.48 12.19 -4.42
CA VAL A 127 6.19 12.53 -3.80
C VAL A 127 6.21 13.95 -3.20
N ARG A 128 7.23 14.27 -2.38
CA ARG A 128 7.33 15.57 -1.71
C ARG A 128 7.73 16.73 -2.62
N GLY A 129 8.38 16.46 -3.74
CA GLY A 129 8.79 17.48 -4.71
C GLY A 129 7.61 18.21 -5.36
N GLY A 130 6.41 17.61 -5.30
CA GLY A 130 5.20 18.12 -5.94
C GLY A 130 5.30 18.15 -7.47
N ARG A 131 4.20 18.55 -8.12
CA ARG A 131 4.02 18.60 -9.58
C ARG A 131 3.78 17.26 -10.27
N GLN A 132 3.55 16.15 -9.57
CA GLN A 132 3.10 14.94 -10.26
C GLN A 132 1.69 15.13 -10.83
N ARG A 133 1.38 14.42 -11.91
CA ARG A 133 -0.02 14.20 -12.31
C ARG A 133 -0.71 13.34 -11.25
N LEU A 134 -2.02 13.51 -11.05
CA LEU A 134 -2.78 12.74 -10.05
C LEU A 134 -2.59 11.22 -10.18
N ARG A 135 -2.55 10.70 -11.41
CA ARG A 135 -2.28 9.26 -11.67
C ARG A 135 -0.90 8.84 -11.16
N GLN A 136 0.10 9.69 -11.34
CA GLN A 136 1.48 9.44 -10.93
C GLN A 136 1.63 9.55 -9.41
N THR A 137 0.95 10.51 -8.78
CA THR A 137 0.87 10.60 -7.31
C THR A 137 0.32 9.32 -6.71
N ARG A 138 -0.78 8.78 -7.26
CA ARG A 138 -1.38 7.52 -6.81
C ARG A 138 -0.43 6.34 -6.95
N GLU A 139 0.25 6.21 -8.09
CA GLU A 139 1.23 5.13 -8.29
C GLU A 139 2.44 5.25 -7.35
N LEU A 140 2.96 6.46 -7.12
CA LEU A 140 4.04 6.66 -6.16
C LEU A 140 3.59 6.32 -4.74
N PHE A 141 2.36 6.66 -4.34
CA PHE A 141 1.83 6.25 -3.03
C PHE A 141 1.64 4.72 -2.92
N ARG A 142 1.27 4.04 -4.03
CA ARG A 142 1.22 2.57 -4.06
C ARG A 142 2.61 1.99 -3.81
N ILE A 143 3.64 2.50 -4.49
CA ILE A 143 5.03 2.08 -4.32
C ILE A 143 5.53 2.38 -2.90
N GLU A 144 5.23 3.57 -2.35
CA GLU A 144 5.53 3.91 -0.96
C GLU A 144 4.89 2.93 0.03
N ALA A 145 3.62 2.58 -0.17
CA ALA A 145 2.92 1.62 0.68
C ALA A 145 3.62 0.25 0.69
N GLU A 146 4.04 -0.23 -0.48
CA GLU A 146 4.78 -1.48 -0.62
C GLU A 146 6.16 -1.43 0.05
N LEU A 147 6.92 -0.35 -0.15
CA LEU A 147 8.25 -0.17 0.44
C LEU A 147 8.19 -0.01 1.95
N LEU A 148 7.27 0.79 2.47
CA LEU A 148 7.04 0.97 3.90
C LEU A 148 6.53 -0.32 4.55
N GLY A 149 5.64 -1.06 3.88
CA GLY A 149 5.20 -2.38 4.32
C GLY A 149 6.36 -3.39 4.39
N HIS A 150 7.23 -3.41 3.37
CA HIS A 150 8.41 -4.28 3.35
C HIS A 150 9.41 -3.90 4.45
N ALA A 151 9.65 -2.60 4.64
CA ALA A 151 10.48 -2.08 5.72
C ALA A 151 9.92 -2.47 7.11
N CYS A 152 8.60 -2.42 7.29
CA CYS A 152 7.95 -2.88 8.52
C CYS A 152 8.31 -4.34 8.84
N ILE A 153 8.25 -5.24 7.86
CA ILE A 153 8.62 -6.64 8.05
C ILE A 153 10.10 -6.77 8.46
N LEU A 154 10.99 -6.14 7.70
CA LEU A 154 12.43 -6.23 7.91
C LEU A 154 12.85 -5.65 9.27
N LEU A 155 12.26 -4.53 9.68
CA LEU A 155 12.48 -3.92 10.99
C LEU A 155 11.98 -4.85 12.11
N GLY A 156 10.85 -5.52 11.91
CA GLY A 156 10.33 -6.54 12.83
C GLY A 156 11.29 -7.72 12.97
N ASP A 157 11.85 -8.22 11.87
CA ASP A 157 12.84 -9.30 11.87
C ASP A 157 14.16 -8.90 12.57
N LEU A 158 14.46 -7.59 12.61
CA LEU A 158 15.59 -7.00 13.33
C LEU A 158 15.23 -6.52 14.75
N HIS A 159 14.05 -6.88 15.25
CA HIS A 159 13.55 -6.50 16.58
C HIS A 159 13.46 -4.98 16.83
N ARG A 160 13.34 -4.17 15.77
CA ARG A 160 13.12 -2.71 15.83
C ARG A 160 11.63 -2.39 15.81
N ASN A 161 10.89 -2.89 16.80
CA ASN A 161 9.43 -2.90 16.83
C ASN A 161 8.79 -1.50 16.71
N THR A 162 9.32 -0.48 17.39
CA THR A 162 8.79 0.90 17.32
C THR A 162 8.87 1.47 15.91
N ALA A 163 10.03 1.26 15.26
CA ALA A 163 10.21 1.68 13.88
C ALA A 163 9.30 0.87 12.94
N ALA A 164 9.19 -0.44 13.13
CA ALA A 164 8.31 -1.30 12.33
C ALA A 164 6.85 -0.81 12.37
N ILE A 165 6.31 -0.52 13.55
CA ILE A 165 4.93 0.00 13.71
C ILE A 165 4.75 1.30 12.93
N SER A 166 5.69 2.23 13.07
CA SER A 166 5.62 3.54 12.39
C SER A 166 5.59 3.38 10.87
N HIS A 167 6.40 2.47 10.33
CA HIS A 167 6.41 2.17 8.89
C HIS A 167 5.12 1.45 8.46
N GLY A 168 4.63 0.49 9.24
CA GLY A 168 3.36 -0.18 8.94
C GLY A 168 2.17 0.78 8.95
N THR A 169 2.10 1.71 9.90
CA THR A 169 1.06 2.74 9.94
C THR A 169 1.15 3.69 8.74
N ALA A 170 2.36 4.14 8.40
CA ALA A 170 2.56 4.97 7.21
C ALA A 170 2.19 4.23 5.92
N ALA A 171 2.49 2.93 5.82
CA ALA A 171 2.12 2.10 4.68
C ALA A 171 0.59 2.00 4.49
N VAL A 172 -0.19 1.92 5.56
CA VAL A 172 -1.66 1.96 5.49
C VAL A 172 -2.14 3.28 4.90
N VAL A 173 -1.64 4.42 5.42
CA VAL A 173 -2.00 5.75 4.91
C VAL A 173 -1.63 5.90 3.43
N CYS A 174 -0.44 5.45 3.02
CA CYS A 174 -0.04 5.50 1.62
C CYS A 174 -0.93 4.61 0.73
N ALA A 175 -1.37 3.43 1.21
CA ALA A 175 -2.28 2.58 0.46
C ALA A 175 -3.65 3.26 0.25
N GLU A 176 -4.16 3.93 1.29
CA GLU A 176 -5.41 4.70 1.22
C GLU A 176 -5.32 5.85 0.23
N GLU A 177 -4.23 6.64 0.26
CA GLU A 177 -3.99 7.74 -0.69
C GLU A 177 -3.81 7.24 -2.14
N ALA A 178 -3.22 6.06 -2.32
CA ALA A 178 -3.15 5.38 -3.60
C ALA A 178 -4.50 4.82 -4.08
N GLY A 179 -5.50 4.76 -3.19
CA GLY A 179 -6.80 4.15 -3.42
C GLY A 179 -6.73 2.64 -3.64
N VAL A 180 -5.81 1.95 -2.96
CA VAL A 180 -5.67 0.49 -2.96
C VAL A 180 -5.89 -0.06 -1.55
N GLY A 181 -6.25 -1.35 -1.44
CA GLY A 181 -6.47 -1.98 -0.13
C GLY A 181 -5.16 -2.14 0.67
N PRO A 182 -5.15 -1.91 2.00
CA PRO A 182 -3.94 -1.93 2.83
C PRO A 182 -3.47 -3.34 3.23
N ALA A 183 -3.83 -4.38 2.47
CA ALA A 183 -3.65 -5.78 2.86
C ALA A 183 -2.19 -6.15 3.21
N ALA A 184 -1.22 -5.65 2.43
CA ALA A 184 0.20 -5.92 2.67
C ALA A 184 0.71 -5.24 3.96
N ALA A 185 0.31 -3.98 4.18
CA ALA A 185 0.62 -3.25 5.40
C ALA A 185 0.00 -3.93 6.64
N LEU A 186 -1.25 -4.37 6.55
CA LEU A 186 -1.92 -5.11 7.62
C LEU A 186 -1.24 -6.46 7.91
N SER A 187 -0.77 -7.17 6.88
CA SER A 187 0.03 -8.40 7.06
C SER A 187 1.35 -8.12 7.80
N ALA A 188 2.05 -7.04 7.44
CA ALA A 188 3.29 -6.64 8.10
C ALA A 188 3.07 -6.24 9.58
N GLN A 189 2.01 -5.49 9.86
CA GLN A 189 1.62 -5.13 11.22
C GLN A 189 1.18 -6.36 12.03
N ALA A 190 0.41 -7.28 11.44
CA ALA A 190 0.00 -8.53 12.08
C ALA A 190 1.22 -9.35 12.54
N LYS A 191 2.25 -9.48 11.67
CA LYS A 191 3.53 -10.13 12.02
C LYS A 191 4.22 -9.42 13.18
N THR A 192 4.27 -8.10 13.16
CA THR A 192 4.92 -7.29 14.21
C THR A 192 4.20 -7.44 15.55
N GLU A 193 2.87 -7.36 15.58
CA GLU A 193 2.09 -7.51 16.81
C GLU A 193 2.17 -8.92 17.40
N ARG A 194 2.31 -9.96 16.54
CA ARG A 194 2.60 -11.32 17.00
C ARG A 194 3.89 -11.37 17.80
N TRP A 195 4.95 -10.73 17.29
CA TRP A 195 6.25 -10.67 17.96
C TRP A 195 6.23 -9.88 19.27
N ARG A 196 5.32 -8.92 19.39
CA ARG A 196 5.08 -8.18 20.63
C ARG A 196 4.21 -8.92 21.64
N GLY A 197 3.78 -10.16 21.33
CA GLY A 197 2.87 -10.94 22.16
C GLY A 197 1.42 -10.45 22.14
N ARG A 198 1.07 -9.48 21.29
CA ARG A 198 -0.31 -8.97 21.14
C ARG A 198 -1.10 -9.85 20.17
N LEU A 199 -1.25 -11.13 20.52
CA LEU A 199 -1.75 -12.17 19.62
C LEU A 199 -3.19 -11.92 19.14
N ALA A 200 -4.07 -11.42 20.01
CA ALA A 200 -5.44 -11.07 19.62
C ALA A 200 -5.47 -9.93 18.58
N VAL A 201 -4.62 -8.92 18.75
CA VAL A 201 -4.48 -7.81 17.79
C VAL A 201 -3.90 -8.33 16.47
N SER A 202 -2.87 -9.16 16.52
CA SER A 202 -2.27 -9.83 15.36
C SER A 202 -3.32 -10.59 14.53
N ALA A 203 -4.14 -11.42 15.18
CA ALA A 203 -5.19 -12.18 14.52
C ALA A 203 -6.25 -11.26 13.86
N ASN A 204 -6.63 -10.18 14.54
CA ASN A 204 -7.60 -9.21 14.01
C ASN A 204 -7.05 -8.43 12.80
N LEU A 205 -5.80 -7.99 12.84
CA LEU A 205 -5.15 -7.32 11.71
C LEU A 205 -5.06 -8.25 10.49
N ALA A 206 -4.68 -9.51 10.72
CA ALA A 206 -4.63 -10.51 9.66
C ALA A 206 -6.02 -10.77 9.05
N ARG A 207 -7.06 -10.82 9.89
CA ARG A 207 -8.46 -10.94 9.43
C ARG A 207 -8.92 -9.75 8.60
N GLN A 208 -8.64 -8.53 9.05
CA GLN A 208 -8.99 -7.30 8.31
C GLN A 208 -8.26 -7.25 6.97
N GLY A 209 -6.97 -7.59 6.95
CA GLY A 209 -6.20 -7.69 5.72
C GLY A 209 -6.79 -8.71 4.76
N TYR A 210 -7.25 -9.86 5.25
CA TYR A 210 -7.89 -10.89 4.43
C TYR A 210 -9.15 -10.34 3.74
N GLU A 211 -9.98 -9.59 4.47
CA GLU A 211 -11.25 -9.03 3.96
C GLU A 211 -11.03 -7.99 2.85
N CYS A 212 -9.97 -7.19 2.94
CA CYS A 212 -9.65 -6.19 1.91
C CYS A 212 -8.69 -6.72 0.83
N SER A 213 -8.20 -7.97 0.92
CA SER A 213 -7.22 -8.50 -0.03
C SER A 213 -7.89 -9.00 -1.32
N PRO A 214 -7.34 -8.63 -2.50
CA PRO A 214 -7.70 -9.29 -3.76
C PRO A 214 -7.35 -10.80 -3.70
N PRO A 215 -7.83 -11.62 -4.66
CA PRO A 215 -7.53 -13.05 -4.73
C PRO A 215 -6.07 -13.29 -5.17
N THR A 216 -5.14 -13.03 -4.26
CA THR A 216 -3.68 -13.19 -4.43
C THR A 216 -3.12 -14.10 -3.34
N GLN A 217 -1.87 -14.51 -3.47
CA GLN A 217 -1.17 -15.30 -2.44
C GLN A 217 -1.14 -14.62 -1.07
N LEU A 218 -1.15 -13.28 -1.02
CA LEU A 218 -1.25 -12.50 0.20
C LEU A 218 -2.55 -12.79 0.98
N ARG A 219 -3.66 -13.05 0.28
CA ARG A 219 -4.92 -13.43 0.92
C ARG A 219 -4.80 -14.75 1.67
N VAL A 220 -4.12 -15.73 1.08
CA VAL A 220 -3.83 -17.02 1.73
C VAL A 220 -2.89 -16.82 2.93
N LEU A 221 -1.86 -15.97 2.78
CA LEU A 221 -0.94 -15.61 3.85
C LEU A 221 -1.68 -15.02 5.06
N LEU A 222 -2.58 -14.07 4.83
CA LEU A 222 -3.34 -13.39 5.88
C LEU A 222 -4.25 -14.35 6.66
N ALA A 223 -4.97 -15.24 5.98
CA ALA A 223 -5.76 -16.28 6.66
C ALA A 223 -4.86 -17.21 7.50
N SER A 224 -3.68 -17.57 6.97
CA SER A 224 -2.72 -18.42 7.68
C SER A 224 -2.07 -17.72 8.88
N GLN A 225 -1.83 -16.41 8.79
CA GLN A 225 -1.37 -15.56 9.89
C GLN A 225 -2.42 -15.44 11.00
N GLU A 226 -3.70 -15.27 10.63
CA GLU A 226 -4.82 -15.30 11.58
C GLU A 226 -4.84 -16.64 12.34
N ALA A 227 -4.75 -17.76 11.62
CA ALA A 227 -4.74 -19.09 12.20
C ALA A 227 -3.60 -19.27 13.20
N ASN A 228 -2.39 -18.81 12.83
CA ASN A 228 -1.21 -18.89 13.67
C ASN A 228 -1.34 -18.07 14.95
N ALA A 229 -1.78 -16.81 14.84
CA ALA A 229 -1.98 -15.94 15.99
C ALA A 229 -3.06 -16.46 16.94
N ALA A 230 -4.18 -16.97 16.39
CA ALA A 230 -5.24 -17.61 17.16
C ALA A 230 -4.75 -18.89 17.86
N GLY A 231 -3.99 -19.73 17.18
CA GLY A 231 -3.41 -20.95 17.75
C GLY A 231 -2.43 -20.66 18.89
N LEU A 232 -1.59 -19.63 18.74
CA LEU A 232 -0.69 -19.15 19.80
C LEU A 232 -1.46 -18.60 21.00
N LEU A 233 -2.60 -17.95 20.77
CA LEU A 233 -3.47 -17.42 21.83
C LEU A 233 -4.25 -18.53 22.56
N GLY A 234 -4.34 -19.74 21.99
CA GLY A 234 -5.14 -20.84 22.49
C GLY A 234 -6.58 -20.88 21.97
N ASP A 235 -6.95 -19.99 21.05
CA ASP A 235 -8.27 -20.00 20.39
C ASP A 235 -8.29 -21.04 19.25
N ARG A 236 -8.47 -22.31 19.64
CA ARG A 236 -8.47 -23.45 18.72
C ARG A 236 -9.54 -23.34 17.63
N ARG A 237 -10.72 -22.82 17.97
CA ARG A 237 -11.85 -22.70 17.02
C ARG A 237 -11.49 -21.71 15.92
N ARG A 238 -11.06 -20.50 16.30
CA ARG A 238 -10.64 -19.49 15.32
C ARG A 238 -9.45 -19.94 14.49
N ALA A 239 -8.50 -20.64 15.10
CA ALA A 239 -7.35 -21.18 14.37
C ALA A 239 -7.79 -22.15 13.26
N GLN A 240 -8.70 -23.07 13.57
CA GLN A 240 -9.21 -24.03 12.58
C GLN A 240 -10.04 -23.35 11.49
N GLU A 241 -10.93 -22.42 11.84
CA GLU A 241 -11.72 -21.65 10.88
C GLU A 241 -10.85 -20.85 9.91
N ALA A 242 -9.76 -20.26 10.41
CA ALA A 242 -8.82 -19.51 9.60
C ALA A 242 -7.95 -20.41 8.70
N LEU A 243 -7.59 -21.63 9.15
CA LEU A 243 -6.94 -22.62 8.27
C LEU A 243 -7.85 -23.06 7.12
N THR A 244 -9.11 -23.41 7.41
CA THR A 244 -10.09 -23.76 6.37
C THR A 244 -10.25 -22.62 5.37
N ARG A 245 -10.32 -21.38 5.85
CA ARG A 245 -10.37 -20.19 4.98
C ARG A 245 -9.11 -20.02 4.12
N ALA A 246 -7.93 -20.34 4.65
CA ALA A 246 -6.69 -20.31 3.88
C ALA A 246 -6.69 -21.36 2.76
N GLU A 247 -7.16 -22.58 3.06
CA GLU A 247 -7.31 -23.66 2.08
C GLU A 247 -8.30 -23.30 0.98
N GLU A 248 -9.48 -22.77 1.33
CA GLU A 248 -10.47 -22.29 0.37
C GLU A 248 -9.90 -21.19 -0.53
N ALA A 249 -9.18 -20.23 0.05
CA ALA A 249 -8.52 -19.17 -0.73
C ALA A 249 -7.45 -19.73 -1.67
N ALA A 250 -6.68 -20.74 -1.24
CA ALA A 250 -5.64 -21.38 -2.03
C ALA A 250 -6.20 -22.21 -3.22
N GLN A 251 -7.42 -22.74 -3.10
CA GLN A 251 -8.11 -23.46 -4.18
C GLN A 251 -8.74 -22.52 -5.22
N GLY A 252 -8.91 -21.24 -4.89
CA GLY A 252 -9.44 -20.23 -5.79
C GLY A 252 -8.50 -19.90 -6.96
N ARG A 253 -9.01 -19.15 -7.95
CA ARG A 253 -8.16 -18.57 -8.99
C ARG A 253 -7.36 -17.41 -8.42
N LEU A 254 -6.10 -17.68 -8.10
CA LEU A 254 -5.16 -16.68 -7.60
C LEU A 254 -4.34 -16.09 -8.73
N SER A 255 -4.00 -14.80 -8.63
CA SER A 255 -2.92 -14.24 -9.43
C SER A 255 -1.62 -14.98 -9.13
N GLN A 256 -0.87 -15.33 -10.19
CA GLN A 256 0.44 -15.97 -10.05
C GLN A 256 1.46 -14.96 -9.52
N ASP A 257 2.34 -15.42 -8.65
CA ASP A 257 3.56 -14.72 -8.23
C ASP A 257 4.74 -15.72 -8.21
N SER A 258 5.94 -15.23 -7.90
CA SER A 258 7.13 -16.08 -7.83
C SER A 258 7.13 -17.06 -6.65
N GLY A 259 6.22 -16.92 -5.69
CA GLY A 259 6.19 -17.68 -4.44
C GLY A 259 7.30 -17.32 -3.45
N ILE A 260 8.18 -16.36 -3.79
CA ILE A 260 9.39 -16.02 -3.02
C ILE A 260 9.20 -14.73 -2.20
N SER A 261 8.35 -13.83 -2.67
CA SER A 261 8.08 -12.55 -1.99
C SER A 261 7.60 -12.75 -0.55
N PRO A 262 7.89 -11.81 0.38
CA PRO A 262 7.32 -11.82 1.74
C PRO A 262 5.79 -11.91 1.76
N TRP A 263 5.13 -11.45 0.69
CA TRP A 263 3.67 -11.45 0.53
C TRP A 263 3.12 -12.77 -0.01
N SER A 264 3.97 -13.68 -0.48
CA SER A 264 3.57 -14.96 -1.05
C SER A 264 3.32 -16.04 0.01
N CYS A 265 2.39 -16.96 -0.26
CA CYS A 265 2.11 -18.12 0.59
C CYS A 265 2.04 -19.42 -0.23
N PRO A 266 3.15 -19.84 -0.87
CA PRO A 266 3.17 -21.10 -1.61
C PRO A 266 2.91 -22.29 -0.67
N ARG A 267 2.66 -23.49 -1.23
CA ARG A 267 2.25 -24.67 -0.44
C ARG A 267 3.17 -24.99 0.74
N PRO A 268 4.52 -24.87 0.65
CA PRO A 268 5.39 -25.08 1.81
C PRO A 268 5.14 -24.10 2.95
N ARG A 269 4.78 -22.84 2.64
CA ARG A 269 4.50 -21.82 3.65
C ARG A 269 3.11 -22.00 4.26
N GLN A 270 2.13 -22.44 3.49
CA GLN A 270 0.82 -22.87 4.02
C GLN A 270 0.99 -24.05 4.99
N ALA A 271 1.76 -25.06 4.56
CA ALA A 271 2.09 -26.22 5.39
C ALA A 271 2.81 -25.83 6.69
N LEU A 272 3.69 -24.82 6.65
CA LEU A 272 4.32 -24.29 7.87
C LEU A 272 3.31 -23.74 8.88
N TYR A 273 2.31 -22.98 8.42
CA TYR A 273 1.29 -22.44 9.31
C TYR A 273 0.39 -23.55 9.88
N ALA A 274 -0.02 -24.52 9.05
CA ALA A 274 -0.75 -25.70 9.50
C ALA A 274 0.05 -26.50 10.54
N LEU A 275 1.35 -26.71 10.31
CA LEU A 275 2.27 -27.34 11.24
C LEU A 275 2.30 -26.60 12.59
N SER A 276 2.42 -25.26 12.54
CA SER A 276 2.47 -24.45 13.76
C SER A 276 1.19 -24.56 14.58
N VAL A 277 0.02 -24.50 13.92
CA VAL A 277 -1.28 -24.68 14.58
C VAL A 277 -1.41 -26.09 15.18
N ALA A 278 -1.01 -27.13 14.45
CA ALA A 278 -1.04 -28.51 14.95
C ALA A 278 -0.17 -28.71 16.20
N LEU A 279 1.04 -28.14 16.23
CA LEU A 279 1.90 -28.17 17.41
C LEU A 279 1.25 -27.48 18.62
N ARG A 280 0.57 -26.34 18.42
CA ARG A 280 -0.17 -25.64 19.49
C ARG A 280 -1.43 -26.39 19.94
N ALA A 281 -2.04 -27.15 19.04
CA ALA A 281 -3.15 -28.03 19.36
C ALA A 281 -2.72 -29.28 20.14
N GLY A 282 -1.42 -29.59 20.18
CA GLY A 282 -0.90 -30.81 20.82
C GLY A 282 -0.98 -32.04 19.91
N ASN A 283 -1.08 -31.87 18.59
CA ASN A 283 -1.27 -32.95 17.61
C ASN A 283 0.01 -33.16 16.77
N PRO A 284 1.01 -33.92 17.27
CA PRO A 284 2.27 -34.11 16.57
C PRO A 284 2.12 -34.85 15.23
N GLU A 285 1.15 -35.75 15.09
CA GLU A 285 0.91 -36.49 13.84
C GLU A 285 0.44 -35.57 12.72
N GLN A 286 -0.45 -34.61 13.03
CA GLN A 286 -0.90 -33.58 12.08
C GLN A 286 0.25 -32.64 11.73
N ALA A 287 1.10 -32.27 12.70
CA ALA A 287 2.29 -31.46 12.43
C ALA A 287 3.25 -32.17 11.46
N LEU A 288 3.49 -33.47 11.62
CA LEU A 288 4.31 -34.25 10.69
C LEU A 288 3.64 -34.44 9.33
N GLN A 289 2.31 -34.54 9.28
CA GLN A 289 1.60 -34.56 7.99
C GLN A 289 1.80 -33.25 7.23
N ALA A 290 1.69 -32.11 7.90
CA ALA A 290 1.97 -30.81 7.30
C ALA A 290 3.44 -30.71 6.84
N ALA A 291 4.41 -31.22 7.62
CA ALA A 291 5.81 -31.29 7.19
C ALA A 291 5.99 -32.10 5.89
N ARG A 292 5.33 -33.27 5.78
CA ARG A 292 5.34 -34.09 4.55
C ARG A 292 4.72 -33.36 3.34
N MET A 293 3.68 -32.55 3.56
CA MET A 293 3.10 -31.73 2.49
C MET A 293 4.10 -30.69 1.96
N ALA A 294 4.89 -30.06 2.84
CA ALA A 294 5.96 -29.15 2.42
C ALA A 294 7.04 -29.87 1.59
N GLU A 295 7.46 -31.07 2.02
CA GLU A 295 8.42 -31.89 1.28
C GLU A 295 7.91 -32.28 -0.12
N SER A 296 6.64 -32.72 -0.20
CA SER A 296 6.01 -33.04 -1.48
C SER A 296 5.90 -31.82 -2.40
N ALA A 297 5.62 -30.64 -1.84
CA ALA A 297 5.56 -29.40 -2.59
C ALA A 297 6.93 -29.00 -3.17
N TRP A 298 8.01 -29.09 -2.37
CA TRP A 298 9.37 -28.86 -2.88
C TRP A 298 9.77 -29.89 -3.95
N ALA A 299 9.44 -31.17 -3.75
CA ALA A 299 9.68 -32.20 -4.75
C ALA A 299 8.91 -31.95 -6.07
N SER A 300 7.80 -31.21 -5.99
CA SER A 300 6.96 -30.81 -7.13
C SER A 300 7.35 -29.45 -7.73
N GLY A 301 8.44 -28.82 -7.26
CA GLY A 301 8.98 -27.59 -7.84
C GLY A 301 8.62 -26.28 -7.14
N ASP A 302 7.92 -26.30 -5.99
CA ASP A 302 7.66 -25.06 -5.23
C ASP A 302 8.98 -24.47 -4.70
N PRO A 303 9.08 -23.12 -4.59
CA PRO A 303 10.30 -22.47 -4.17
C PRO A 303 10.70 -22.87 -2.74
N ARG A 304 11.99 -23.17 -2.57
CA ARG A 304 12.58 -23.53 -1.28
C ARG A 304 13.22 -22.32 -0.62
N VAL A 305 12.40 -21.51 0.05
CA VAL A 305 12.88 -20.41 0.89
C VAL A 305 13.61 -20.97 2.12
N PRO A 306 14.88 -20.59 2.38
CA PRO A 306 15.68 -21.16 3.48
C PRO A 306 15.02 -21.10 4.86
N ALA A 307 14.41 -19.95 5.20
CA ALA A 307 13.74 -19.78 6.49
C ALA A 307 12.54 -20.73 6.65
N THR A 308 11.66 -20.80 5.65
CA THR A 308 10.50 -21.72 5.65
C THR A 308 10.95 -23.17 5.78
N TRP A 309 11.99 -23.55 5.04
CA TRP A 309 12.54 -24.91 5.12
C TRP A 309 13.05 -25.25 6.53
N ALA A 310 13.83 -24.36 7.15
CA ALA A 310 14.32 -24.54 8.51
C ALA A 310 13.17 -24.65 9.53
N GLN A 311 12.14 -23.81 9.40
CA GLN A 311 10.99 -23.83 10.30
C GLN A 311 10.18 -25.13 10.18
N ILE A 312 10.00 -25.66 8.97
CA ILE A 312 9.37 -26.97 8.78
C ILE A 312 10.17 -28.07 9.48
N ARG A 313 11.50 -28.08 9.31
CA ARG A 313 12.38 -29.07 9.94
C ARG A 313 12.36 -28.98 11.46
N PHE A 314 12.52 -27.80 12.03
CA PHE A 314 12.44 -27.61 13.49
C PHE A 314 11.04 -27.87 14.03
N GLY A 315 10.01 -27.56 13.27
CA GLY A 315 8.63 -27.92 13.56
C GLY A 315 8.40 -29.43 13.63
N ALA A 316 8.92 -30.18 12.65
CA ALA A 316 8.89 -31.64 12.65
C ALA A 316 9.69 -32.21 13.83
N ALA A 317 10.84 -31.61 14.17
CA ALA A 317 11.62 -32.01 15.34
C ALA A 317 10.83 -31.86 16.66
N ASN A 318 10.08 -30.76 16.80
CA ASN A 318 9.15 -30.58 17.92
C ASN A 318 8.08 -31.67 17.98
N ALA A 319 7.53 -32.07 16.83
CA ALA A 319 6.54 -33.15 16.76
C ALA A 319 7.13 -34.51 17.16
N TYR A 320 8.33 -34.87 16.68
CA TYR A 320 9.05 -36.07 17.10
C TYR A 320 9.35 -36.07 18.60
N ALA A 321 9.85 -34.95 19.14
CA ALA A 321 10.07 -34.79 20.57
C ALA A 321 8.76 -34.95 21.36
N MET A 322 7.63 -34.40 20.90
CA MET A 322 6.33 -34.62 21.55
C MET A 322 5.95 -36.11 21.63
N MET A 323 6.24 -36.88 20.60
CA MET A 323 6.02 -38.34 20.57
C MET A 323 7.07 -39.15 21.35
N GLY A 324 8.11 -38.50 21.90
CA GLY A 324 9.19 -39.17 22.65
C GLY A 324 10.35 -39.67 21.78
N ASP A 325 10.36 -39.38 20.49
CA ASP A 325 11.40 -39.82 19.56
C ASP A 325 12.48 -38.73 19.40
N LEU A 326 13.52 -38.81 20.24
CA LEU A 326 14.64 -37.86 20.18
C LEU A 326 15.57 -38.09 18.98
N HIS A 327 15.63 -39.30 18.43
CA HIS A 327 16.45 -39.58 17.26
C HIS A 327 15.81 -38.97 16.01
N GLY A 328 14.50 -39.16 15.83
CA GLY A 328 13.73 -38.48 14.78
C GLY A 328 13.83 -36.96 14.90
N ALA A 329 13.83 -36.41 16.13
CA ALA A 329 14.07 -34.98 16.33
C ALA A 329 15.47 -34.55 15.86
N ALA A 330 16.52 -35.29 16.22
CA ALA A 330 17.89 -35.01 15.80
C ALA A 330 18.09 -35.07 14.27
N GLU A 331 17.47 -36.07 13.61
CA GLU A 331 17.52 -36.20 12.15
C GLU A 331 16.92 -34.98 11.43
N GLN A 332 15.86 -34.37 11.98
CA GLN A 332 15.27 -33.18 11.38
C GLN A 332 16.14 -31.93 11.55
N ILE A 333 16.85 -31.82 12.68
CA ILE A 333 17.63 -30.62 13.03
C ILE A 333 18.97 -30.60 12.30
N ALA A 334 19.64 -31.75 12.19
CA ALA A 334 21.01 -31.86 11.68
C ALA A 334 21.24 -31.15 10.33
N PRO A 335 20.34 -31.27 9.31
CA PRO A 335 20.53 -30.57 8.03
C PRO A 335 20.56 -29.05 8.14
N VAL A 336 19.89 -28.48 9.16
CA VAL A 336 19.69 -27.03 9.29
C VAL A 336 20.83 -26.37 10.06
N MET A 337 21.63 -27.12 10.83
CA MET A 337 22.68 -26.57 11.70
C MET A 337 23.76 -25.78 10.95
N SER A 338 23.95 -26.05 9.65
CA SER A 338 24.87 -25.32 8.77
C SER A 338 24.32 -24.00 8.21
N MET A 339 23.06 -23.64 8.51
CA MET A 339 22.44 -22.40 8.04
C MET A 339 23.27 -21.18 8.45
N PRO A 340 23.55 -20.22 7.54
CA PRO A 340 24.30 -19.02 7.87
C PRO A 340 23.68 -18.20 9.01
N PRO A 341 24.47 -17.68 9.97
CA PRO A 341 24.01 -16.86 11.09
C PRO A 341 23.03 -15.75 10.71
N GLU A 342 23.24 -15.12 9.57
CA GLU A 342 22.45 -13.98 9.08
C GLU A 342 21.03 -14.37 8.63
N LEU A 343 20.75 -15.66 8.46
CA LEU A 343 19.42 -16.20 8.13
C LEU A 343 18.71 -16.80 9.37
N ARG A 344 19.40 -16.87 10.52
CA ARG A 344 18.85 -17.38 11.79
C ARG A 344 18.05 -16.29 12.50
N MET A 345 16.98 -15.83 11.87
CA MET A 345 16.05 -14.85 12.43
C MET A 345 15.19 -15.47 13.54
N SER A 346 14.55 -14.63 14.37
CA SER A 346 13.61 -15.08 15.42
C SER A 346 12.50 -15.99 14.91
N THR A 347 12.01 -15.77 13.67
CA THR A 347 11.07 -16.65 12.98
C THR A 347 11.56 -18.10 12.94
N VAL A 348 12.86 -18.31 12.75
CA VAL A 348 13.52 -19.62 12.66
C VAL A 348 13.87 -20.15 14.06
N THR A 349 14.52 -19.33 14.88
CA THR A 349 15.07 -19.78 16.18
C THR A 349 14.01 -20.04 17.24
N ASN A 350 12.82 -19.44 17.16
CA ASN A 350 11.74 -19.70 18.13
C ASN A 350 11.30 -21.16 18.20
N TYR A 351 11.35 -21.91 17.08
CA TYR A 351 11.04 -23.34 17.10
C TYR A 351 12.07 -24.14 17.91
N LEU A 352 13.32 -23.66 18.00
CA LEU A 352 14.35 -24.29 18.82
C LEU A 352 14.18 -23.96 20.30
N VAL A 353 13.71 -22.76 20.64
CA VAL A 353 13.32 -22.42 22.04
C VAL A 353 12.19 -23.34 22.51
N GLU A 354 11.21 -23.57 21.64
CA GLU A 354 10.11 -24.49 21.90
C GLU A 354 10.56 -25.96 22.05
N LEU A 355 11.60 -26.36 21.30
CA LEU A 355 12.16 -27.70 21.40
C LEU A 355 12.99 -27.85 22.68
N ASP A 356 13.85 -26.89 22.99
CA ASP A 356 14.67 -26.88 24.21
C ASP A 356 13.80 -27.02 25.46
N ALA A 357 12.71 -26.25 25.55
CA ALA A 357 11.74 -26.37 26.63
C ALA A 357 11.05 -27.75 26.71
N ARG A 358 10.90 -28.47 25.59
CA ARG A 358 10.38 -29.84 25.59
C ARG A 358 11.42 -30.87 26.02
N LEU A 359 12.71 -30.58 25.79
CA LEU A 359 13.81 -31.43 26.24
C LEU A 359 14.00 -31.36 27.77
N ASP A 360 13.39 -30.38 28.46
CA ASP A 360 13.32 -30.28 29.92
C ASP A 360 12.35 -31.26 30.59
N ASP A 361 11.52 -31.95 29.79
CA ASP A 361 10.58 -32.95 30.31
C ASP A 361 11.30 -34.06 31.09
N GLN A 362 10.71 -34.46 32.22
CA GLN A 362 11.23 -35.52 33.08
C GLN A 362 11.55 -36.81 32.31
N ARG A 363 10.77 -37.12 31.26
CA ARG A 363 10.98 -38.32 30.42
C ARG A 363 12.31 -38.34 29.65
N PHE A 364 13.00 -37.20 29.54
CA PHE A 364 14.28 -37.09 28.84
C PHE A 364 15.48 -36.88 29.79
N GLN A 365 15.25 -36.90 31.10
CA GLN A 365 16.33 -36.77 32.08
C GLN A 365 17.36 -37.90 31.92
N GLY A 366 18.64 -37.53 31.87
CA GLY A 366 19.76 -38.47 31.68
C GLY A 366 19.94 -38.98 30.25
N SER A 367 19.19 -38.47 29.26
CA SER A 367 19.39 -38.83 27.85
C SER A 367 20.56 -38.08 27.22
N ASP A 368 21.57 -38.82 26.73
CA ASP A 368 22.70 -38.25 25.98
C ASP A 368 22.26 -37.54 24.69
N VAL A 369 21.20 -38.06 24.04
CA VAL A 369 20.64 -37.44 22.83
C VAL A 369 20.00 -36.09 23.17
N ALA A 370 19.27 -36.00 24.29
CA ALA A 370 18.70 -34.74 24.73
C ALA A 370 19.79 -33.72 25.06
N ALA A 371 20.86 -34.12 25.74
CA ALA A 371 21.99 -33.25 26.05
C ALA A 371 22.67 -32.73 24.76
N THR A 372 22.94 -33.62 23.81
CA THR A 372 23.54 -33.27 22.50
C THR A 372 22.67 -32.29 21.73
N LEU A 373 21.35 -32.52 21.68
CA LEU A 373 20.41 -31.63 21.01
C LEU A 373 20.40 -30.23 21.63
N ARG A 374 20.46 -30.13 22.97
CA ARG A 374 20.53 -28.84 23.66
C ARG A 374 21.81 -28.08 23.35
N ASP A 375 22.95 -28.76 23.31
CA ASP A 375 24.22 -28.12 22.94
C ASP A 375 24.18 -27.61 21.50
N GLN A 376 23.63 -28.40 20.56
CA GLN A 376 23.40 -27.96 19.18
C GLN A 376 22.48 -26.73 19.10
N ILE A 377 21.39 -26.71 19.87
CA ILE A 377 20.47 -25.56 19.95
C ILE A 377 21.18 -24.32 20.48
N ARG A 378 21.96 -24.47 21.56
CA ARG A 378 22.72 -23.37 22.16
C ARG A 378 23.73 -22.80 21.18
N ASP A 379 24.51 -23.64 20.51
CA ASP A 379 25.49 -23.22 19.53
C ASP A 379 24.82 -22.51 18.34
N PHE A 380 23.73 -23.08 17.83
CA PHE A 380 22.98 -22.51 16.71
C PHE A 380 22.42 -21.12 17.04
N THR A 381 21.88 -20.95 18.26
CA THR A 381 21.24 -19.71 18.71
C THR A 381 22.24 -18.65 19.20
N SER A 382 23.42 -19.04 19.69
CA SER A 382 24.44 -18.10 20.22
C SER A 382 24.94 -17.08 19.19
N VAL A 383 25.00 -17.47 17.92
CA VAL A 383 25.42 -16.62 16.81
C VAL A 383 24.26 -16.17 15.93
N ALA A 384 23.02 -16.48 16.32
CA ALA A 384 21.85 -16.02 15.59
C ALA A 384 21.76 -14.49 15.57
N LEU A 385 20.92 -13.94 14.70
CA LEU A 385 20.57 -12.52 14.73
C LEU A 385 19.97 -12.20 16.11
N SER A 386 20.83 -11.79 17.03
CA SER A 386 20.51 -11.63 18.44
C SER A 386 19.62 -10.40 18.62
N ALA A 387 18.72 -10.46 19.60
CA ALA A 387 17.99 -9.30 20.09
C ALA A 387 18.90 -8.24 20.78
N VAL A 388 20.21 -8.49 20.89
CA VAL A 388 21.16 -7.61 21.57
C VAL A 388 21.49 -6.40 20.68
N GLY A 389 21.04 -5.23 21.16
CA GLY A 389 21.11 -3.94 20.48
C GLY A 389 22.50 -3.31 20.39
N SER A 390 22.60 -2.33 19.52
CA SER A 390 23.55 -1.23 19.65
C SER A 390 22.71 -0.05 20.17
N GLY A 391 23.10 0.47 21.33
CA GLY A 391 22.24 1.23 22.24
C GLY A 391 21.72 2.58 21.74
N GLU A 392 20.53 2.90 22.23
CA GLU A 392 20.10 4.28 22.46
C GLU A 392 20.07 4.49 23.97
N ASN A 393 21.21 4.92 24.50
CA ASN A 393 21.32 5.67 25.74
C ASN A 393 22.06 6.96 25.35
N ALA A 394 21.31 7.98 24.96
CA ALA A 394 21.62 9.41 25.00
C ALA A 394 20.41 10.19 24.47
#